data_AF-A0A1G3ZRC3-F1
#
_entry.id   AF-A0A1G3ZRC3-F1
#
_cell.length_a   1.000
_cell.length_b   1.000
_cell.length_c   1.000
_cell.angle_alpha   90.00
_cell.angle_beta   90.00
_cell.angle_gamma   90.00
#
_symmetry.space_group_name_H-M   'P 1'
#
loop_
_entity.id
_entity.type
_entity.pdbx_description
1 polymer ?
#
loop_
_entity_poly.entity_id
_entity_poly.type
_entity_poly.pdbx_seq_one_letter_code
_entity_poly.pdbx_strand_id
1 'polypeptide(L)'
;MERPSKKLDRAYSGEYDFFLDGKIKIEVKASRAVDFDSTEPLYVKALSSDSTKDFDMNFQQVKPDCCDVFIWLGVWRDKIRYWVLASKEVAGNKYYSAGQHRGNTGEGQLHVKRDNMREFENYEARSNDLLRAIREAYERQHS
;
A
#
# COMPACT_ATOMS: atom_id res chain seq x y z
N MET A 1 1.76 -11.98 -13.14
CA MET A 1 0.57 -11.39 -12.50
C MET A 1 -0.48 -11.21 -13.57
N GLU A 2 -1.72 -11.52 -13.24
CA GLU A 2 -2.85 -11.45 -14.17
C GLU A 2 -3.88 -10.44 -13.69
N ARG A 3 -4.63 -9.87 -14.63
CA ARG A 3 -5.80 -9.07 -14.30
C ARG A 3 -6.90 -9.99 -13.76
N PRO A 4 -7.46 -9.72 -12.57
CA PRO A 4 -8.50 -10.56 -11.98
C PRO A 4 -9.75 -10.63 -12.85
N SER A 5 -10.45 -11.77 -12.77
CA SER A 5 -11.73 -11.97 -13.44
C SER A 5 -12.52 -13.08 -12.76
N LYS A 6 -13.84 -13.12 -13.00
CA LYS A 6 -14.71 -14.21 -12.53
C LYS A 6 -14.32 -15.60 -13.05
N LYS A 7 -13.49 -15.67 -14.09
CA LYS A 7 -12.93 -16.94 -14.61
C LYS A 7 -11.80 -17.46 -13.73
N LEU A 8 -10.97 -16.56 -13.20
CA LEU A 8 -9.83 -16.88 -12.34
C LEU A 8 -10.24 -17.05 -10.87
N ASP A 9 -11.15 -16.19 -10.39
CA ASP A 9 -11.73 -16.24 -9.06
C ASP A 9 -13.23 -15.96 -9.18
N ARG A 10 -14.06 -16.99 -8.96
CA ARG A 10 -15.53 -16.87 -9.08
C ARG A 10 -16.14 -15.87 -8.10
N ALA A 11 -15.48 -15.62 -6.97
CA ALA A 11 -15.92 -14.68 -5.96
C ALA A 11 -15.54 -13.23 -6.28
N TYR A 12 -14.68 -13.01 -7.29
CA TYR A 12 -14.21 -11.68 -7.65
C TYR A 12 -15.36 -10.74 -8.05
N SER A 13 -15.40 -9.59 -7.38
CA SER A 13 -16.39 -8.53 -7.51
C SER A 13 -15.77 -7.15 -7.76
N GLY A 14 -14.45 -7.08 -7.98
CA GLY A 14 -13.72 -5.83 -8.20
C GLY A 14 -12.89 -5.37 -7.01
N GLU A 15 -12.65 -6.25 -6.02
CA GLU A 15 -12.09 -5.87 -4.73
C GLU A 15 -10.55 -5.91 -4.61
N TYR A 16 -9.84 -6.32 -5.66
CA TYR A 16 -8.37 -6.32 -5.76
C TYR A 16 -7.90 -6.11 -7.21
N ASP A 17 -6.65 -5.66 -7.38
CA ASP A 17 -6.06 -5.23 -8.66
C ASP A 17 -5.39 -6.35 -9.46
N PHE A 18 -4.71 -7.30 -8.77
CA PHE A 18 -3.96 -8.38 -9.43
C PHE A 18 -4.20 -9.74 -8.77
N PHE A 19 -4.09 -10.78 -9.59
CA PHE A 19 -4.09 -12.17 -9.17
C PHE A 19 -2.76 -12.84 -9.54
N LEU A 20 -2.18 -13.59 -8.61
CA LEU A 20 -0.89 -14.26 -8.81
C LEU A 20 -0.94 -15.71 -8.32
N ASP A 21 -0.26 -16.60 -9.04
CA ASP A 21 -0.08 -18.01 -8.71
C ASP A 21 -1.39 -18.77 -8.41
N GLY A 22 -2.51 -18.33 -9.00
CA GLY A 22 -3.81 -18.96 -8.83
C GLY A 22 -4.43 -18.81 -7.43
N LYS A 23 -3.83 -18.05 -6.53
CA LYS A 23 -4.30 -17.94 -5.13
C LYS A 23 -4.07 -16.60 -4.43
N ILE A 24 -3.16 -15.76 -4.91
CA ILE A 24 -2.74 -14.54 -4.22
C ILE A 24 -3.53 -13.35 -4.78
N LYS A 25 -4.37 -12.73 -3.94
CA LYS A 25 -5.11 -11.49 -4.24
C LYS A 25 -4.27 -10.29 -3.82
N ILE A 26 -4.07 -9.35 -4.73
CA ILE A 26 -3.14 -8.23 -4.53
C ILE A 26 -3.86 -6.90 -4.78
N GLU A 27 -3.78 -5.99 -3.82
CA GLU A 27 -4.22 -4.60 -3.95
C GLU A 27 -3.01 -3.67 -4.09
N VAL A 28 -3.06 -2.69 -5.00
CA VAL A 28 -2.00 -1.71 -5.22
C VAL A 28 -2.48 -0.32 -4.87
N LYS A 29 -1.71 0.38 -4.03
CA LYS A 29 -1.97 1.79 -3.71
C LYS A 29 -0.73 2.62 -3.95
N ALA A 30 -0.92 3.85 -4.42
CA ALA A 30 0.17 4.80 -4.60
C ALA A 30 -0.14 6.10 -3.86
N SER A 31 0.88 6.68 -3.25
CA SER A 31 0.80 8.01 -2.64
C SER A 31 2.10 8.76 -2.92
N ARG A 32 2.02 10.09 -2.99
CA ARG A 32 3.15 10.95 -3.36
C ARG A 32 3.66 11.68 -2.13
N ALA A 33 4.97 11.67 -1.94
CA ALA A 33 5.63 12.50 -0.94
C ALA A 33 5.58 13.97 -1.42
N VAL A 34 4.76 14.76 -0.73
CA VAL A 34 4.60 16.20 -0.97
C VAL A 34 4.90 16.97 0.31
N ASP A 35 5.38 18.20 0.16
CA ASP A 35 5.57 19.13 1.27
C ASP A 35 4.24 19.35 2.01
N PHE A 36 4.14 18.82 3.23
CA PHE A 36 2.89 18.84 3.99
C PHE A 36 2.47 20.26 4.37
N ASP A 37 3.44 21.14 4.63
CA ASP A 37 3.21 22.52 5.06
C ASP A 37 2.87 23.45 3.89
N SER A 38 2.98 22.97 2.66
CA SER A 38 2.74 23.77 1.46
C SER A 38 1.30 23.67 0.95
N THR A 39 0.69 24.83 0.68
CA THR A 39 -0.61 24.97 0.02
C THR A 39 -0.53 25.02 -1.51
N GLU A 40 0.68 24.95 -2.07
CA GLU A 40 0.92 24.97 -3.51
C GLU A 40 0.35 23.72 -4.21
N PRO A 41 0.13 23.77 -5.54
CA PRO A 41 -0.29 22.61 -6.31
C PRO A 41 0.66 21.41 -6.16
N LEU A 42 0.12 20.18 -6.22
CA LEU A 42 0.84 18.93 -5.96
C LEU A 42 2.14 18.73 -6.76
N TYR A 43 2.22 19.27 -7.99
CA TYR A 43 3.43 19.13 -8.81
C TYR A 43 4.56 20.06 -8.33
N VAL A 44 4.22 21.21 -7.74
CA VAL A 44 5.18 22.18 -7.18
C VAL A 44 5.77 21.63 -5.89
N LYS A 45 4.91 21.06 -5.04
CA LYS A 45 5.31 20.56 -3.72
C LYS A 45 5.82 19.12 -3.68
N ALA A 46 6.05 18.49 -4.84
CA ALA A 46 6.62 17.15 -4.89
C ALA A 46 8.06 17.14 -4.33
N LEU A 47 8.31 16.29 -3.34
CA LEU A 47 9.62 16.20 -2.68
C LEU A 47 10.57 15.28 -3.45
N SER A 48 11.86 15.58 -3.40
CA SER A 48 12.93 14.61 -3.68
C SER A 48 13.14 13.68 -2.50
N SER A 49 13.71 12.51 -2.75
CA SER A 49 13.90 11.45 -1.76
C SER A 49 14.92 11.77 -0.67
N ASP A 50 15.75 12.79 -0.88
CA ASP A 50 16.72 13.36 0.05
C ASP A 50 16.18 14.58 0.83
N SER A 51 14.94 15.01 0.57
CA SER A 51 14.33 16.16 1.23
C SER A 51 14.22 15.97 2.74
N THR A 52 14.53 17.03 3.49
CA THR A 52 14.33 17.12 4.94
C THR A 52 13.01 17.78 5.31
N LYS A 53 12.05 17.86 4.40
CA LYS A 53 10.70 18.37 4.67
C LYS A 53 9.78 17.25 5.11
N ASP A 54 8.75 17.59 5.86
CA ASP A 54 7.76 16.63 6.30
C ASP A 54 6.76 16.33 5.17
N PHE A 55 6.28 15.09 5.15
CA PHE A 55 5.30 14.60 4.20
C PHE A 55 4.28 13.73 4.93
N ASP A 56 3.10 13.62 4.33
CA ASP A 56 2.05 12.72 4.78
C ASP A 56 1.48 11.97 3.57
N MET A 57 1.90 10.72 3.41
CA MET A 57 1.35 9.82 2.40
C MET A 57 0.18 9.05 3.00
N ASN A 58 -1.03 9.50 2.69
CA ASN A 58 -2.25 8.77 3.06
C ASN A 58 -2.56 7.66 2.04
N PHE A 59 -2.53 6.41 2.50
CA PHE A 59 -3.01 5.24 1.77
C PHE A 59 -4.46 4.98 2.14
N GLN A 60 -5.35 5.42 1.26
CA GLN A 60 -6.80 5.26 1.38
C GLN A 60 -7.40 4.91 0.01
N GLN A 61 -8.53 4.23 -0.05
CA GLN A 61 -9.15 3.47 1.02
C GLN A 61 -8.56 2.04 1.02
N VAL A 62 -8.14 1.52 2.18
CA VAL A 62 -7.61 0.15 2.29
C VAL A 62 -8.67 -0.80 2.87
N LYS A 63 -8.73 -2.02 2.33
CA LYS A 63 -9.67 -3.08 2.74
C LYS A 63 -8.90 -4.38 2.97
N PRO A 64 -8.35 -4.62 4.17
CA PRO A 64 -7.56 -5.82 4.43
C PRO A 64 -8.30 -7.14 4.15
N ASP A 65 -9.61 -7.16 4.28
CA ASP A 65 -10.43 -8.36 4.02
C ASP A 65 -10.61 -8.69 2.53
N CYS A 66 -10.19 -7.80 1.62
CA CYS A 66 -10.42 -7.93 0.19
C CYS A 66 -9.21 -8.49 -0.59
N CYS A 67 -8.04 -8.57 0.03
CA CYS A 67 -6.82 -9.07 -0.61
C CYS A 67 -5.94 -9.79 0.41
N ASP A 68 -4.91 -10.49 -0.06
CA ASP A 68 -3.91 -11.12 0.80
C ASP A 68 -2.68 -10.23 1.01
N VAL A 69 -2.36 -9.42 -0.01
CA VAL A 69 -1.13 -8.62 -0.08
C VAL A 69 -1.44 -7.22 -0.59
N PHE A 70 -0.87 -6.21 0.07
CA PHE A 70 -0.80 -4.85 -0.42
C PHE A 70 0.57 -4.56 -1.03
N ILE A 71 0.58 -3.88 -2.18
CA ILE A 71 1.77 -3.21 -2.71
C ILE A 71 1.53 -1.71 -2.61
N TRP A 72 2.31 -1.04 -1.78
CA TRP A 72 2.28 0.40 -1.64
C TRP A 72 3.44 1.06 -2.36
N LEU A 73 3.13 2.04 -3.19
CA LEU A 73 4.10 2.84 -3.92
C LEU A 73 4.21 4.22 -3.25
N GLY A 74 5.38 4.49 -2.68
CA GLY A 74 5.76 5.84 -2.26
C GLY A 74 6.48 6.54 -3.40
N VAL A 75 5.89 7.61 -3.92
CA VAL A 75 6.43 8.33 -5.08
C VAL A 75 7.07 9.65 -4.65
N TRP A 76 8.38 9.75 -4.83
CA TRP A 76 9.15 10.99 -4.83
C TRP A 76 9.45 11.42 -6.26
N ARG A 77 9.90 12.65 -6.44
CA ARG A 77 10.26 13.20 -7.77
C ARG A 77 11.34 12.40 -8.49
N ASP A 78 12.23 11.78 -7.73
CA ASP A 78 13.47 11.11 -8.16
C ASP A 78 13.50 9.61 -7.80
N LYS A 79 12.53 9.11 -7.02
CA LYS A 79 12.52 7.73 -6.52
C LYS A 79 11.11 7.20 -6.33
N ILE A 80 10.92 5.91 -6.64
CA ILE A 80 9.75 5.14 -6.20
C ILE A 80 10.23 4.11 -5.18
N ARG A 81 9.61 4.09 -4.00
CA ARG A 81 9.75 3.01 -3.02
C ARG A 81 8.54 2.08 -3.11
N TYR A 82 8.78 0.80 -2.91
CA TYR A 82 7.74 -0.23 -2.88
C TYR A 82 7.73 -0.85 -1.49
N TRP A 83 6.56 -0.90 -0.85
CA TRP A 83 6.36 -1.69 0.36
C TRP A 83 5.39 -2.82 0.06
N VAL A 84 5.73 -4.04 0.46
CA VAL A 84 4.91 -5.23 0.26
C VAL A 84 4.49 -5.78 1.61
N LEU A 85 3.21 -5.63 1.94
CA LEU A 85 2.64 -5.97 3.24
C LEU A 85 1.60 -7.08 3.09
N ALA A 86 1.56 -8.01 4.04
CA ALA A 86 0.42 -8.90 4.21
C ALA A 86 -0.81 -8.10 4.71
N SER A 87 -2.01 -8.52 4.34
CA SER A 87 -3.23 -7.85 4.79
C SER A 87 -3.38 -7.80 6.31
N LYS A 88 -2.98 -8.85 7.03
CA LYS A 88 -2.99 -8.86 8.50
C LYS A 88 -1.95 -7.90 9.10
N GLU A 89 -0.84 -7.65 8.40
CA GLU A 89 0.15 -6.65 8.81
C GLU A 89 -0.42 -5.24 8.66
N VAL A 90 -1.22 -4.98 7.61
CA VAL A 90 -1.95 -3.71 7.45
C VAL A 90 -3.04 -3.57 8.53
N ALA A 91 -3.87 -4.59 8.74
CA ALA A 91 -4.95 -4.55 9.72
C ALA A 91 -4.45 -4.44 11.17
N GLY A 92 -3.33 -5.08 11.49
CA GLY A 92 -2.68 -5.04 12.81
C GLY A 92 -1.70 -3.88 13.00
N ASN A 93 -1.51 -3.02 11.99
CA ASN A 93 -0.57 -1.91 12.10
C ASN A 93 -1.08 -0.86 13.10
N LYS A 94 -0.22 -0.38 14.00
CA LYS A 94 -0.60 0.66 14.99
C LYS A 94 -1.02 2.00 14.36
N TYR A 95 -0.65 2.25 13.11
CA TYR A 95 -1.06 3.44 12.34
C TYR A 95 -2.32 3.23 11.51
N TYR A 96 -2.91 2.03 11.54
CA TYR A 96 -4.17 1.75 10.87
C TYR A 96 -5.32 2.45 11.60
N SER A 97 -6.07 3.27 10.87
CA SER A 97 -7.28 3.92 11.37
C SER A 97 -8.51 3.31 10.70
N ALA A 98 -9.28 2.54 11.45
CA ALA A 98 -10.55 1.98 11.00
C ALA A 98 -11.66 3.05 11.00
N GLY A 99 -12.62 2.93 10.06
CA GLY A 99 -13.90 3.64 10.14
C GLY A 99 -13.88 5.12 9.74
N GLN A 100 -13.07 5.50 8.75
CA GLN A 100 -12.96 6.90 8.27
C GLN A 100 -14.14 7.37 7.40
N HIS A 101 -14.99 6.45 6.92
CA HIS A 101 -16.22 6.78 6.19
C HIS A 101 -17.46 6.33 6.95
N ARG A 102 -18.43 7.24 7.12
CA ARG A 102 -19.69 7.00 7.82
C ARG A 102 -20.49 5.92 7.07
N GLY A 103 -20.59 4.72 7.65
CA GLY A 103 -21.37 3.60 7.12
C GLY A 103 -20.58 2.43 6.54
N ASN A 104 -19.24 2.51 6.47
CA ASN A 104 -18.43 1.42 5.93
C ASN A 104 -17.71 0.63 7.03
N THR A 105 -17.95 -0.68 7.04
CA THR A 105 -17.31 -1.67 7.94
C THR A 105 -16.17 -2.36 7.18
N GLY A 106 -15.02 -2.59 7.84
CA GLY A 106 -13.88 -3.30 7.23
C GLY A 106 -12.96 -2.44 6.36
N GLU A 107 -13.07 -1.12 6.45
CA GLU A 107 -12.27 -0.16 5.68
C GLU A 107 -11.46 0.75 6.60
N GLY A 108 -10.32 1.22 6.08
CA GLY A 108 -9.49 2.15 6.82
C GLY A 108 -8.52 2.94 5.95
N GLN A 109 -7.62 3.62 6.63
CA GLN A 109 -6.51 4.34 6.04
C GLN A 109 -5.24 4.14 6.87
N LEU A 110 -4.10 4.36 6.24
CA LEU A 110 -2.82 4.40 6.93
C LEU A 110 -1.96 5.54 6.38
N HIS A 111 -1.28 6.23 7.28
CA HIS A 111 -0.40 7.34 6.94
C HIS A 111 1.06 6.91 7.07
N VAL A 112 1.81 6.99 5.97
CA VAL A 112 3.27 6.91 5.98
C VAL A 112 3.82 8.32 5.97
N LYS A 113 4.50 8.68 7.05
CA LYS A 113 5.05 10.00 7.33
C LYS A 113 6.54 9.90 7.53
N ARG A 114 7.23 11.03 7.53
CA ARG A 114 8.69 11.05 7.72
C ARG A 114 9.13 10.42 9.04
N ASP A 115 8.38 10.64 10.11
CA ASP A 115 8.69 10.17 11.47
C ASP A 115 8.46 8.66 11.66
N ASN A 116 7.50 8.07 10.93
CA ASN A 116 7.18 6.65 11.03
C ASN A 116 7.67 5.78 9.87
N MET A 117 8.15 6.36 8.76
CA MET A 117 8.53 5.62 7.55
C MET A 117 9.57 4.52 7.84
N ARG A 118 10.44 4.73 8.83
CA ARG A 118 11.44 3.73 9.25
C ARG A 118 10.81 2.41 9.70
N GLU A 119 9.61 2.44 10.26
CA GLU A 119 8.89 1.23 10.68
C GLU A 119 8.39 0.41 9.49
N PHE A 120 8.37 0.99 8.29
CA PHE A 120 8.00 0.31 7.06
C PHE A 120 9.19 -0.27 6.30
N GLU A 121 10.44 -0.05 6.74
CA GLU A 121 11.65 -0.54 6.07
C GLU A 121 11.66 -2.06 5.91
N ASN A 122 11.11 -2.80 6.87
CA ASN A 122 11.01 -4.26 6.82
C ASN A 122 10.08 -4.77 5.70
N TYR A 123 9.22 -3.90 5.16
CA TYR A 123 8.35 -4.21 4.04
C TYR A 123 8.92 -3.70 2.70
N GLU A 124 10.02 -2.94 2.72
CA GLU A 124 10.55 -2.32 1.50
C GLU A 124 11.13 -3.38 0.56
N ALA A 125 10.68 -3.37 -0.69
CA ALA A 125 11.09 -4.28 -1.73
C ALA A 125 11.74 -3.52 -2.90
N ARG A 126 12.73 -4.14 -3.53
CA ARG A 126 13.28 -3.67 -4.79
C ARG A 126 12.33 -4.02 -5.94
N SER A 127 12.29 -3.19 -6.98
CA SER A 127 11.41 -3.41 -8.13
C SER A 127 11.61 -4.78 -8.81
N ASN A 128 12.86 -5.26 -8.86
CA ASN A 128 13.22 -6.57 -9.43
C ASN A 128 12.93 -7.76 -8.48
N ASP A 129 12.61 -7.50 -7.22
CA ASP A 129 12.33 -8.51 -6.20
C ASP A 129 10.83 -8.58 -5.83
N LEU A 130 9.97 -7.77 -6.45
CA LEU A 130 8.54 -7.67 -6.11
C LEU A 130 7.82 -9.03 -6.10
N LEU A 131 8.07 -9.90 -7.09
CA LEU A 131 7.44 -11.22 -7.13
C LEU A 131 7.81 -12.09 -5.93
N ARG A 132 9.07 -12.02 -5.48
CA ARG A 132 9.54 -12.74 -4.29
C ARG A 132 8.88 -12.15 -3.05
N ALA A 133 8.90 -10.83 -2.89
CA ALA A 133 8.32 -10.13 -1.76
C ALA A 133 6.81 -10.37 -1.61
N ILE A 134 6.06 -10.45 -2.72
CA ILE A 134 4.62 -10.75 -2.73
C ILE A 134 4.35 -12.17 -2.20
N ARG A 135 5.14 -13.15 -2.66
CA ARG A 135 5.01 -14.54 -2.17
C ARG A 135 5.35 -14.63 -0.69
N GLU A 136 6.43 -13.99 -0.25
CA GLU A 136 6.80 -13.93 1.16
C GLU A 136 5.73 -13.25 2.01
N ALA A 137 5.11 -12.17 1.53
CA ALA A 137 3.99 -11.51 2.20
C ALA A 137 2.75 -12.42 2.30
N TYR A 138 2.47 -13.19 1.24
CA TYR A 138 1.39 -14.17 1.26
C TYR A 138 1.63 -15.30 2.27
N GLU A 139 2.86 -15.81 2.39
CA GLU A 139 3.19 -16.80 3.41
C GLU A 139 3.04 -16.19 4.82
N ARG A 140 3.50 -14.94 5.02
CA ARG A 140 3.24 -14.21 6.27
C ARG A 140 1.75 -14.04 6.51
N GLN A 141 0.90 -13.79 5.51
CA GLN A 141 -0.55 -13.70 5.70
C GLN A 141 -1.15 -14.97 6.32
N HIS A 142 -0.61 -16.15 5.99
CA HIS A 142 -1.17 -17.47 6.34
C HIS A 142 -0.41 -18.21 7.45
N SER A 143 0.62 -17.58 8.04
CA SER A 143 1.39 -18.11 9.18
C SER A 143 0.70 -17.94 10.53
#